data_AF-A0A1U9X420-F1
#
_entry.id   AF-A0A1U9X420-F1
#
_cell.length_a   1.000
_cell.length_b   1.000
_cell.length_c   1.000
_cell.angle_alpha   90.00
_cell.angle_beta   90.00
_cell.angle_gamma   90.00
#
_symmetry.space_group_name_H-M   'P 1'
#
loop_
_entity.id
_entity.type
_entity.pdbx_description
1 polymer ?
#
loop_
_entity_poly.entity_id
_entity_poly.type
_entity_poly.pdbx_seq_one_letter_code
_entity_poly.pdbx_strand_id
1 'polypeptide(L)'
;MTAAEAHIVRTVVGIIGNIISGFLFLSPVPTFYEIWKKGSVEQFSPAPYLATLVNCMVWTLYGLPMVNPDNVLVLTINGSGSVVEIVYVTL
;
A
#
# COMPACT_ATOMS: atom_id res chain seq x y z
N MET A 1 14.49 -17.81 21.41
CA MET A 1 14.09 -16.44 21.06
C MET A 1 13.22 -15.90 22.18
N THR A 2 13.62 -14.79 22.79
CA THR A 2 12.85 -14.12 23.85
C THR A 2 11.74 -13.26 23.23
N ALA A 3 10.73 -12.89 24.03
CA ALA A 3 9.64 -12.03 23.57
C ALA A 3 10.14 -10.65 23.07
N ALA A 4 11.21 -10.12 23.69
CA ALA A 4 11.83 -8.87 23.27
C ALA A 4 12.49 -8.98 21.90
N GLU A 5 13.22 -10.08 21.65
CA GLU A 5 13.84 -10.35 20.34
C GLU A 5 12.78 -10.46 19.23
N ALA A 6 11.67 -11.16 19.49
CA ALA A 6 10.58 -11.29 18.54
C ALA A 6 9.94 -9.94 18.18
N HIS A 7 9.76 -9.05 19.16
CA HIS A 7 9.22 -7.71 18.93
C HIS A 7 10.17 -6.86 18.07
N ILE A 8 11.48 -6.89 18.36
CA ILE A 8 12.49 -6.16 17.58
C ILE A 8 12.50 -6.65 16.12
N VAL A 9 12.52 -7.96 15.90
CA VAL A 9 12.49 -8.54 14.54
C VAL A 9 11.24 -8.10 13.79
N ARG A 10 10.06 -8.15 14.43
CA ARG A 10 8.80 -7.71 13.83
C ARG A 10 8.83 -6.23 13.44
N THR A 11 9.37 -5.36 14.29
CA THR A 11 9.51 -3.93 13.99
C THR A 11 10.46 -3.69 12.82
N VAL A 12 11.63 -4.31 12.81
CA VAL A 12 12.63 -4.14 11.74
C VAL A 12 12.06 -4.61 10.39
N VAL A 13 11.47 -5.81 10.36
CA VAL A 13 10.83 -6.35 9.15
C VAL A 13 9.69 -5.45 8.69
N GLY A 14 8.87 -4.94 9.62
CA GLY A 14 7.78 -4.04 9.29
C GLY A 14 8.25 -2.72 8.66
N ILE A 15 9.32 -2.12 9.18
CA ILE A 15 9.91 -0.89 8.63
C ILE A 15 10.46 -1.13 7.22
N ILE A 16 11.24 -2.20 7.03
CA ILE A 16 11.79 -2.55 5.71
C ILE A 16 10.65 -2.80 4.72
N GLY A 17 9.63 -3.54 5.14
CA GLY A 17 8.43 -3.80 4.34
C GLY A 17 7.72 -2.50 3.94
N ASN A 18 7.54 -1.56 4.87
CA ASN A 18 6.92 -0.25 4.59
C ASN A 18 7.70 0.52 3.52
N ILE A 19 9.04 0.54 3.60
CA ILE A 19 9.89 1.23 2.63
C ILE A 19 9.73 0.62 1.24
N ILE A 20 9.84 -0.71 1.13
CA ILE A 20 9.73 -1.44 -0.14
C ILE A 20 8.33 -1.25 -0.75
N SER A 21 7.27 -1.40 0.05
CA SER A 21 5.90 -1.17 -0.38
C SER A 21 5.66 0.27 -0.82
N GLY A 22 6.29 1.25 -0.17
CA GLY A 22 6.22 2.65 -0.60
C GLY A 22 6.75 2.84 -2.02
N PHE A 23 7.92 2.25 -2.33
CA PHE A 23 8.45 2.26 -3.70
C PHE A 23 7.54 1.50 -4.67
N LEU A 24 6.94 0.38 -4.25
CA LEU A 24 6.00 -0.36 -5.07
C LEU A 24 4.78 0.48 -5.47
N PHE A 25 4.15 1.18 -4.52
CA PHE A 25 3.00 2.06 -4.80
C PHE A 25 3.36 3.25 -5.68
N LEU A 26 4.59 3.73 -5.64
CA LEU A 26 5.07 4.81 -6.50
C LEU A 26 5.57 4.32 -7.88
N SER A 27 5.73 3.01 -8.08
CA SER A 27 6.19 2.46 -9.36
C SER A 27 5.32 2.81 -10.57
N PRO A 28 3.98 2.99 -10.46
CA PRO A 28 3.13 3.38 -11.59
C PRO A 28 3.14 4.89 -11.90
N VAL A 29 3.81 5.73 -11.11
CA VAL A 29 3.83 7.20 -11.31
C VAL A 29 4.24 7.59 -12.75
N PRO A 30 5.30 7.03 -13.35
CA PRO A 30 5.66 7.37 -14.73
C PRO A 30 4.57 7.00 -15.74
N THR A 31 3.86 5.89 -15.52
CA THR A 31 2.75 5.44 -16.37
C THR A 31 1.59 6.42 -16.30
N PHE A 32 1.17 6.83 -15.09
CA PHE A 32 0.08 7.80 -14.93
C PHE A 32 0.43 9.20 -15.41
N TYR A 33 1.69 9.59 -15.31
CA TYR A 33 2.16 10.84 -15.91
C TYR A 33 1.93 10.86 -17.43
N GLU A 34 2.21 9.76 -18.12
CA GLU A 34 1.93 9.65 -19.56
C GLU A 34 0.43 9.61 -19.88
N ILE A 35 -0.37 8.90 -19.07
CA ILE A 35 -1.85 8.89 -19.21
C ILE A 35 -2.41 10.30 -19.10
N TRP A 36 -2.00 11.07 -18.08
CA TRP A 36 -2.44 12.44 -17.86
C TRP A 36 -2.03 13.36 -19.01
N LYS A 37 -0.78 13.27 -19.46
CA LYS A 37 -0.25 14.06 -20.58
C LYS A 37 -0.98 13.76 -21.90
N LYS A 38 -1.36 12.51 -22.14
CA LYS A 38 -2.09 12.08 -23.34
C LYS A 38 -3.60 12.31 -23.24
N GLY A 39 -4.14 12.45 -22.03
CA GLY A 39 -5.58 12.51 -21.78
C GLY A 39 -6.33 11.23 -22.16
N SER A 40 -5.61 10.09 -22.23
CA SER A 40 -6.16 8.80 -22.64
C SER A 40 -5.45 7.67 -21.91
N VAL A 41 -6.24 6.72 -21.39
CA VAL A 41 -5.74 5.47 -20.78
C VAL A 41 -5.26 4.46 -21.82
N GLU A 42 -5.39 4.74 -23.12
CA GLU A 42 -4.97 3.88 -24.23
C GLU A 42 -5.43 2.42 -24.08
N GLN A 43 -4.53 1.49 -23.74
CA GLN A 43 -4.81 0.07 -23.51
C GLN A 43 -4.58 -0.34 -22.04
N PHE A 44 -4.33 0.63 -21.15
CA PHE A 44 -4.15 0.38 -19.73
C PHE A 44 -5.50 0.04 -19.09
N SER A 45 -5.53 -1.10 -18.38
CA SER A 45 -6.70 -1.52 -17.62
C SER A 45 -6.65 -0.94 -16.20
N PRO A 46 -7.79 -0.46 -15.66
CA PRO A 46 -7.88 -0.01 -14.26
C PRO A 46 -7.94 -1.17 -13.26
N ALA A 47 -8.12 -2.42 -13.73
CA ALA A 47 -8.35 -3.58 -12.87
C ALA A 47 -7.25 -3.82 -11.81
N PRO A 48 -5.94 -3.68 -12.12
CA PRO A 48 -4.89 -3.85 -11.11
C PRO A 48 -4.97 -2.82 -9.98
N TYR A 49 -5.32 -1.57 -10.28
CA TYR A 49 -5.42 -0.50 -9.29
C TYR A 49 -6.65 -0.67 -8.40
N LEU A 50 -7.79 -1.06 -8.98
CA LEU A 50 -8.99 -1.41 -8.21
C LEU A 50 -8.77 -2.63 -7.31
N ALA A 51 -8.10 -3.67 -7.81
CA ALA A 51 -7.79 -4.85 -7.02
C ALA A 51 -6.84 -4.51 -5.86
N THR A 52 -5.81 -3.71 -6.12
CA THR A 52 -4.86 -3.24 -5.10
C THR A 52 -5.53 -2.34 -4.08
N LEU A 53 -6.42 -1.44 -4.50
CA LEU A 53 -7.22 -0.61 -3.60
C LEU A 53 -8.05 -1.44 -2.62
N VAL A 54 -8.79 -2.44 -3.13
CA VAL A 54 -9.57 -3.34 -2.28
C VAL A 54 -8.67 -4.14 -1.34
N ASN A 55 -7.53 -4.63 -1.82
CA ASN A 55 -6.55 -5.32 -0.99
C ASN A 55 -6.04 -4.43 0.16
N CYS A 56 -5.64 -3.20 -0.14
CA CYS A 56 -5.17 -2.23 0.85
C CYS A 56 -6.27 -1.86 1.85
N MET A 57 -7.53 -1.70 1.42
CA MET A 57 -8.64 -1.44 2.34
C MET A 57 -8.84 -2.60 3.32
N VAL A 58 -8.80 -3.85 2.83
CA VAL A 58 -8.91 -5.04 3.69
C VAL A 58 -7.76 -5.10 4.70
N TRP A 59 -6.53 -4.86 4.27
CA TRP A 59 -5.37 -4.86 5.17
C TRP A 59 -5.35 -3.68 6.14
N THR A 60 -5.89 -2.53 5.74
CA THR A 60 -6.11 -1.39 6.63
C THR A 60 -7.08 -1.76 7.73
N LEU A 61 -8.23 -2.37 7.40
CA LEU A 61 -9.18 -2.86 8.39
C LEU A 61 -8.54 -3.89 9.33
N TYR A 62 -7.74 -4.81 8.78
CA TYR A 62 -7.02 -5.81 9.57
C TYR A 62 -5.98 -5.20 10.52
N GLY A 63 -5.30 -4.13 10.10
CA GLY A 63 -4.27 -3.46 10.90
C GLY A 63 -4.81 -2.59 12.04
N LEU A 64 -6.13 -2.37 12.12
CA LEU A 64 -6.73 -1.59 13.20
C LEU A 64 -6.46 -2.26 14.56
N PRO A 65 -6.12 -1.47 15.61
CA PRO A 65 -5.85 -2.03 16.95
C PRO A 65 -7.00 -2.83 17.55
N MET A 66 -8.23 -2.53 17.13
CA MET A 66 -9.44 -3.25 17.53
C MET A 66 -9.54 -4.66 16.91
N VAL A 67 -8.88 -4.90 15.77
CA VAL A 67 -8.91 -6.16 15.03
C VAL A 67 -7.66 -6.99 15.31
N ASN A 68 -6.48 -6.38 15.20
CA ASN A 68 -5.22 -7.04 15.53
C ASN A 68 -4.25 -6.07 16.24
N PRO A 69 -4.02 -6.26 17.55
CA PRO A 69 -3.02 -5.50 18.29
C PRO A 69 -1.62 -5.60 17.68
N ASP A 70 -0.81 -4.55 17.85
CA ASP A 70 0.59 -4.49 17.40
C ASP A 70 0.82 -4.53 15.88
N ASN A 71 -0.22 -4.31 15.06
CA ASN A 71 -0.13 -4.30 13.59
C ASN A 71 -0.12 -2.88 12.96
N VAL A 72 0.29 -1.87 13.72
CA VAL A 72 0.31 -0.47 13.27
C VAL A 72 1.11 -0.29 11.97
N LEU A 73 2.24 -0.99 11.79
CA LEU A 73 3.03 -0.90 10.56
C LEU A 73 2.33 -1.46 9.32
N VAL A 74 1.40 -2.41 9.49
CA VAL A 74 0.56 -2.92 8.39
C VAL A 74 -0.55 -1.92 8.09
N LEU A 75 -1.14 -1.33 9.13
CA LEU A 75 -2.15 -0.28 9.02
C LEU A 75 -1.61 0.94 8.26
N THR A 76 -0.41 1.42 8.61
CA THR A 76 0.17 2.64 8.02
C THR A 76 0.41 2.47 6.53
N ILE A 77 1.07 1.37 6.13
CA ILE A 77 1.44 1.18 4.73
C ILE A 77 0.22 0.95 3.84
N ASN A 78 -0.73 0.14 4.28
CA ASN A 78 -1.94 -0.13 3.50
C ASN A 78 -2.89 1.06 3.49
N GLY A 79 -2.97 1.83 4.58
CA GLY A 79 -3.72 3.08 4.61
C GLY A 79 -3.15 4.10 3.61
N SER A 80 -1.82 4.27 3.58
CA SER A 80 -1.16 5.11 2.57
C SER A 80 -1.35 4.57 1.15
N GLY A 81 -1.26 3.25 0.96
CA GLY A 81 -1.48 2.58 -0.32
C GLY A 81 -2.90 2.83 -0.84
N SER A 82 -3.92 2.72 0.01
CA SER A 82 -5.30 3.04 -0.35
C SER A 82 -5.45 4.48 -0.83
N VAL A 83 -4.78 5.45 -0.20
CA VAL A 83 -4.79 6.85 -0.67
C VAL A 83 -4.15 6.97 -2.05
N VAL A 84 -3.00 6.34 -2.28
CA VAL A 84 -2.30 6.36 -3.57
C VAL A 84 -3.15 5.70 -4.68
N GLU A 85 -3.74 4.53 -4.40
CA GLU A 85 -4.57 3.82 -5.35
C GLU A 85 -5.87 4.57 -5.66
N ILE A 86 -6.46 5.28 -4.69
CA ILE A 86 -7.59 6.19 -4.95
C ILE A 86 -7.17 7.28 -5.94
N VAL A 87 -6.00 7.89 -5.75
CA VAL A 87 -5.48 8.90 -6.69
C VAL A 87 -5.37 8.31 -8.09
N TYR A 88 -4.75 7.13 -8.25
CA TYR A 88 -4.62 6.46 -9.54
C TYR A 88 -5.97 6.12 -10.19
N VAL A 89 -6.96 5.66 -9.45
CA VAL A 89 -8.27 5.33 -10.01
C VAL A 89 -9.04 6.60 -10.46
N THR A 90 -8.74 7.75 -9.87
CA THR A 90 -9.41 9.03 -10.19
C THR A 90 -8.74 9.87 -11.28
N LEU A 91 -7.50 9.57 -11.65
CA LEU A 91 -6.71 10.25 -12.69
C LEU A 91 -6.95 9.64 -14.07
#